data_AF-A0A077PLU5-F1
#
_entry.id   AF-A0A077PLU5-F1
#
_cell.length_a   1.000
_cell.length_b   1.000
_cell.length_c   1.000
_cell.angle_alpha   90.00
_cell.angle_beta   90.00
_cell.angle_gamma   90.00
#
_symmetry.space_group_name_H-M   'P 1'
#
loop_
_entity.id
_entity.type
_entity.pdbx_description
1 polymer ?
#
loop_
_entity_poly.entity_id
_entity_poly.type
_entity_poly.pdbx_seq_one_letter_code
_entity_poly.pdbx_strand_id
1 'polypeptide(L)' 'MPDQVPYSERPKNLNDILSTELNNIIFDATWSNKATPAGVAKVILENGYHKGGV' A
#
# COMPACT_ATOMS: atom_id res chain seq x y z
N MET A 1 -4.73 25.26 5.57
CA MET A 1 -3.43 25.15 4.89
C MET A 1 -3.70 24.65 3.48
N PRO A 2 -3.08 25.22 2.43
CA PRO A 2 -3.07 24.53 1.15
C PRO A 2 -2.37 23.18 1.34
N ASP A 3 -2.92 22.13 0.76
CA ASP A 3 -2.31 20.81 0.79
C ASP A 3 -0.86 20.90 0.31
N GLN A 4 0.08 20.34 1.08
CA GLN A 4 1.51 20.45 0.82
C GLN A 4 2.00 19.58 -0.37
N VAL A 5 1.09 18.82 -0.98
CA VAL A 5 1.42 17.85 -2.03
C VAL A 5 0.92 18.38 -3.39
N PRO A 6 1.83 18.54 -4.38
CA PRO A 6 1.48 18.93 -5.74
C PRO A 6 0.36 18.07 -6.32
N TYR A 7 -0.58 18.68 -7.03
CA TYR A 7 -1.70 17.95 -7.65
C TYR A 7 -1.25 16.85 -8.61
N SER A 8 -0.12 17.04 -9.30
CA SER A 8 0.50 16.05 -10.19
C SER A 8 0.98 14.79 -9.48
N GLU A 9 1.29 14.90 -8.18
CA GLU A 9 1.78 13.81 -7.33
C GLU A 9 0.64 13.09 -6.59
N ARG A 10 -0.61 13.58 -6.74
CA ARG A 10 -1.76 12.93 -6.15
C ARG A 10 -2.13 11.67 -6.94
N PRO A 11 -2.60 10.62 -6.25
CA PRO A 11 -3.20 9.46 -6.89
C PRO A 11 -4.30 9.90 -7.85
N LYS A 12 -4.23 9.45 -9.11
CA LYS A 12 -5.15 9.91 -10.16
C LYS A 12 -6.41 9.05 -10.27
N ASN A 13 -6.38 7.87 -9.68
CA ASN A 13 -7.47 6.91 -9.69
C ASN A 13 -7.50 6.09 -8.38
N LEU A 14 -8.60 5.34 -8.19
CA LEU A 14 -8.80 4.53 -6.99
C LEU A 14 -7.72 3.44 -6.80
N ASN A 15 -7.20 2.87 -7.89
CA ASN A 15 -6.15 1.84 -7.82
C ASN A 15 -4.82 2.41 -7.33
N ASP A 16 -4.48 3.64 -7.71
CA ASP A 16 -3.29 4.34 -7.23
C ASP A 16 -3.40 4.58 -5.71
N ILE A 17 -4.58 5.02 -5.23
CA ILE A 17 -4.85 5.25 -3.81
C ILE A 17 -4.69 3.94 -3.03
N LEU A 18 -5.39 2.89 -3.47
CA LEU A 18 -5.37 1.59 -2.80
C LEU A 18 -3.97 0.96 -2.78
N SER A 19 -3.20 1.14 -3.85
CA SER A 19 -1.82 0.64 -3.91
C SER A 19 -0.90 1.40 -2.96
N THR A 20 -1.03 2.73 -2.85
CA THR A 20 -0.27 3.53 -1.88
C THR A 20 -0.61 3.15 -0.45
N GLU A 21 -1.90 3.07 -0.11
CA GLU A 21 -2.37 2.66 1.22
C GLU A 21 -1.87 1.27 1.59
N LEU A 22 -1.90 0.32 0.65
CA LEU A 22 -1.39 -1.03 0.88
C LEU A 22 0.13 -1.05 1.14
N ASN A 23 0.91 -0.26 0.40
CA ASN A 23 2.35 -0.16 0.65
C ASN A 23 2.63 0.45 2.03
N ASN A 24 1.90 1.49 2.42
CA ASN A 24 2.03 2.10 3.75
C ASN A 24 1.70 1.08 4.85
N ILE A 25 0.66 0.26 4.67
CA ILE A 25 0.33 -0.83 5.59
C ILE A 25 1.51 -1.82 5.66
N ILE A 26 2.02 -2.30 4.53
CA ILE A 26 3.09 -3.31 4.51
C ILE A 26 4.39 -2.81 5.17
N PHE A 27 4.82 -1.58 4.84
CA PHE A 27 6.16 -1.09 5.19
C PHE A 27 6.19 -0.16 6.40
N ASP A 28 5.15 0.65 6.60
CA ASP A 28 5.16 1.71 7.61
C ASP A 28 4.27 1.40 8.82
N ALA A 29 3.37 0.41 8.72
CA ALA A 29 2.60 -0.02 9.89
C ALA A 29 3.50 -0.72 10.92
N THR A 30 3.31 -0.38 12.19
CA THR A 30 3.93 -1.12 13.29
C THR A 30 3.16 -2.42 13.50
N TRP A 31 3.67 -3.49 12.92
CA TRP A 31 3.14 -4.83 13.12
C TRP A 31 3.51 -5.38 14.50
N SER A 32 2.67 -6.26 15.06
CA SER A 32 3.12 -7.08 16.20
C SER A 32 4.39 -7.85 15.81
N ASN A 33 5.25 -8.16 16.76
CA ASN A 33 6.48 -8.94 16.57
C ASN A 33 6.30 -10.31 15.86
N LYS A 34 5.06 -10.78 15.66
CA LYS A 34 4.73 -11.99 14.91
C LYS A 34 4.48 -11.77 13.42
N ALA A 35 4.25 -10.53 12.99
CA ALA A 35 4.00 -10.19 11.59
C ALA A 35 5.20 -9.42 11.04
N THR A 36 5.92 -10.05 10.10
CA THR A 36 6.98 -9.38 9.35
C THR A 36 6.41 -8.79 8.07
N PRO A 37 6.96 -7.68 7.54
CA PRO A 37 6.54 -7.14 6.24
C PRO A 37 6.53 -8.20 5.12
N ALA A 38 7.50 -9.11 5.13
CA ALA A 38 7.55 -10.25 4.20
C ALA A 38 6.38 -11.24 4.38
N GLY A 39 6.00 -11.54 5.63
CA GLY A 39 4.85 -12.40 5.93
C GLY A 39 3.52 -11.78 5.50
N VAL A 40 3.36 -10.47 5.73
CA VAL A 40 2.18 -9.72 5.29
C VAL A 40 2.10 -9.68 3.77
N ALA A 41 3.20 -9.35 3.08
CA ALA A 41 3.26 -9.37 1.62
C ALA A 41 2.90 -10.74 1.04
N LYS A 42 3.38 -11.83 1.66
CA LYS A 42 3.04 -13.19 1.26
C LYS A 42 1.54 -13.48 1.36
N VAL A 43 0.91 -13.13 2.49
CA VAL A 43 -0.53 -13.33 2.69
C VAL A 43 -1.36 -12.52 1.68
N ILE A 44 -0.94 -11.29 1.38
CA ILE A 44 -1.60 -10.43 0.39
C ILE A 44 -1.58 -11.05 -1.01
N LEU A 45 -0.41 -11.59 -1.43
CA LEU A 45 -0.27 -12.31 -2.70
C LEU A 45 -1.14 -13.57 -2.74
N GLU A 46 -1.16 -14.36 -1.65
CA GLU A 46 -1.99 -15.56 -1.53
C GLU A 46 -3.50 -15.27 -1.59
N ASN A 47 -3.94 -14.10 -1.10
CA ASN A 47 -5.34 -13.67 -1.12
C ASN A 47 -5.75 -12.97 -2.44
N GLY A 48 -4.91 -13.04 -3.47
CA GLY A 48 -5.28 -12.64 -4.83
C GLY A 48 -4.99 -11.19 -5.20
N TYR A 49 -4.38 -10.40 -4.31
CA TYR A 49 -3.82 -9.10 -4.70
C TYR A 49 -2.46 -9.33 -5.37
N HIS A 50 -2.43 -9.21 -6.70
CA HIS A 50 -1.19 -9.22 -7.47
C HIS A 50 -0.83 -7.79 -7.84
N LYS A 51 0.33 -7.31 -7.38
CA LYS A 51 0.87 -6.00 -7.77
C LYS A 51 0.92 -5.92 -9.30
N GLY A 52 0.15 -5.01 -9.90
CA GLY A 52 0.10 -4.82 -11.35
C GLY A 52 -0.73 -5.84 -12.12
N GLY A 53 -1.69 -6.51 -11.48
CA GLY A 53 -2.67 -7.34 -12.19
C GLY A 53 -3.44 -6.53 -13.23
N VAL A 54 -3.42 -7.01 -14.47
CA VAL A 54 -4.09 -6.46 -15.67
C VAL A 54 -5.59 -6.54 -15.55
#